data_AF-A0AAI9SC76-F1
#
_entry.id   AF-A0AAI9SC76-F1
#
_cell.length_a   1.000
_cell.length_b   1.000
_cell.length_c   1.000
_cell.angle_alpha   90.00
_cell.angle_beta   90.00
_cell.angle_gamma   90.00
#
_symmetry.space_group_name_H-M   'P 1'
#
loop_
_entity.id
_entity.type
_entity.pdbx_description
1 polymer ?
#
loop_
_entity_poly.entity_id
_entity_poly.type
_entity_poly.pdbx_seq_one_letter_code
_entity_poly.pdbx_strand_id
1 'polypeptide(L)'
;LDKLLGLRARRGWTDGALVISSRASYEMVQKAAMCGVEIIFAVSAPTALAIDVAKRAGITLVAFCRRSRANVYTHPERLIGIGSRA
;
A
#
# COMPACT_ATOMS: atom_id res chain seq x y z
N LEU A 1 1.58 -3.09 -11.25
CA LEU A 1 0.83 -1.95 -10.68
C LEU A 1 -0.02 -1.29 -11.76
N ASP A 2 0.57 -0.67 -12.78
CA ASP A 2 -0.16 0.10 -13.81
C ASP A 2 -1.25 -0.69 -14.52
N LYS A 3 -0.97 -1.94 -14.93
CA LYS A 3 -1.98 -2.83 -15.54
C LYS A 3 -3.20 -3.06 -14.63
N LEU A 4 -2.97 -3.22 -13.33
CA LEU A 4 -4.04 -3.42 -12.34
C LEU A 4 -4.82 -2.12 -12.11
N LEU A 5 -4.14 -0.97 -12.01
CA LEU A 5 -4.80 0.33 -11.90
C LEU A 5 -5.64 0.65 -13.14
N GLY A 6 -5.13 0.34 -14.34
CA GLY A 6 -5.89 0.48 -15.59
C GLY A 6 -7.11 -0.45 -15.65
N LEU A 7 -6.97 -1.71 -15.23
CA LEU A 7 -8.12 -2.61 -15.08
C LEU A 7 -9.14 -2.06 -14.08
N ARG A 8 -8.66 -1.49 -12.96
CA ARG A 8 -9.51 -0.87 -11.94
C ARG A 8 -10.30 0.31 -12.46
N ALA A 9 -9.65 1.23 -13.16
CA ALA A 9 -10.32 2.34 -13.82
C ALA A 9 -11.39 1.86 -14.81
N ARG A 10 -11.12 0.79 -15.57
CA ARG A 10 -12.07 0.23 -16.54
C ARG A 10 -13.27 -0.49 -15.89
N ARG A 11 -13.08 -1.09 -14.72
CA ARG A 11 -14.12 -1.87 -14.02
C ARG A 11 -14.95 -1.03 -13.04
N GLY A 12 -14.46 0.15 -12.65
CA GLY A 12 -15.18 1.09 -11.77
C GLY A 12 -15.22 0.71 -10.29
N TRP A 13 -14.56 -0.38 -9.88
CA TRP A 13 -14.46 -0.76 -8.46
C TRP A 13 -13.50 0.16 -7.68
N THR A 14 -13.97 0.68 -6.55
CA THR A 14 -13.18 1.55 -5.65
C THR A 14 -12.62 0.79 -4.46
N ASP A 15 -13.24 -0.32 -4.09
CA ASP A 15 -12.94 -1.02 -2.85
C ASP A 15 -11.70 -1.91 -2.95
N GLY A 16 -11.08 -2.16 -1.81
CA GLY A 16 -9.98 -3.10 -1.65
C GLY A 16 -8.61 -2.45 -1.50
N ALA A 17 -7.57 -3.27 -1.68
CA ALA A 17 -6.18 -2.90 -1.46
C ALA A 17 -5.28 -3.34 -2.62
N LEU A 18 -4.18 -2.63 -2.80
CA LEU A 18 -3.15 -2.99 -3.77
C LEU A 18 -2.15 -3.94 -3.12
N VAL A 19 -1.97 -5.14 -3.69
CA VAL A 19 -0.94 -6.08 -3.26
C VAL A 19 0.16 -6.15 -4.33
N ILE A 20 1.41 -5.95 -3.93
CA ILE A 20 2.58 -6.02 -4.82
C ILE A 20 3.61 -7.03 -4.30
N SER A 21 4.12 -7.86 -5.21
CA SER A 21 5.16 -8.84 -4.91
C SER A 21 6.57 -8.23 -4.82
N SER A 22 6.73 -6.99 -5.27
CA SER A 22 8.00 -6.26 -5.32
C SER A 22 8.26 -5.45 -4.04
N ARG A 23 9.37 -4.71 -4.04
CA ARG A 23 9.56 -3.55 -3.16
C ARG A 23 8.54 -2.46 -3.50
N ALA A 24 8.25 -1.58 -2.53
CA ALA A 24 7.48 -0.36 -2.77
C ALA A 24 8.43 0.81 -3.06
N SER A 25 8.41 1.32 -4.30
CA SER A 25 9.09 2.57 -4.67
C SER A 25 8.16 3.78 -4.49
N TYR A 26 8.73 4.99 -4.46
CA TYR A 26 7.94 6.21 -4.35
C TYR A 26 6.97 6.38 -5.53
N GLU A 27 7.39 6.04 -6.75
CA GLU A 27 6.55 6.11 -7.96
C GLU A 27 5.36 5.17 -7.86
N MET A 28 5.53 3.98 -7.27
CA MET A 28 4.44 3.04 -7.07
C MET A 28 3.38 3.61 -6.11
N VAL A 29 3.84 4.21 -5.01
CA VAL A 29 2.95 4.85 -4.03
C VAL A 29 2.24 6.06 -4.66
N GLN A 30 2.95 6.89 -5.43
CA GLN A 30 2.38 8.06 -6.10
C GLN A 30 1.30 7.66 -7.12
N LYS A 31 1.57 6.65 -7.96
CA LYS A 31 0.59 6.14 -8.92
C LYS A 31 -0.64 5.56 -8.24
N ALA A 32 -0.44 4.81 -7.16
CA ALA A 32 -1.53 4.28 -6.35
C ALA A 32 -2.38 5.41 -5.74
N ALA A 33 -1.75 6.45 -5.19
CA ALA A 33 -2.43 7.63 -4.66
C ALA A 33 -3.27 8.35 -5.72
N MET A 34 -2.69 8.61 -6.89
CA MET A 34 -3.40 9.28 -8.00
C MET A 34 -4.60 8.49 -8.51
N CYS A 35 -4.61 7.17 -8.31
CA CYS A 35 -5.74 6.31 -8.65
C CYS A 35 -6.68 6.06 -7.46
N GLY A 36 -6.55 6.78 -6.35
CA GLY A 36 -7.43 6.63 -5.18
C GLY A 36 -7.30 5.27 -4.50
N VAL A 37 -6.09 4.69 -4.48
CA VAL A 37 -5.80 3.52 -3.63
C VAL A 37 -5.47 4.01 -2.22
N GLU A 38 -6.11 3.43 -1.22
CA GLU A 38 -5.89 3.81 0.18
C GLU A 38 -4.91 2.89 0.93
N ILE A 39 -4.76 1.64 0.49
CA ILE A 39 -3.96 0.62 1.18
C ILE A 39 -3.04 -0.09 0.19
N ILE A 40 -1.75 -0.18 0.52
CA ILE A 40 -0.74 -0.93 -0.23
C ILE A 40 -0.08 -1.97 0.68
N PHE A 41 -0.12 -3.23 0.26
CA PHE A 41 0.62 -4.34 0.85
C PHE A 41 1.79 -4.74 -0.06
N ALA A 42 3.02 -4.59 0.42
CA ALA A 42 4.23 -5.00 -0.26
C ALA A 42 4.84 -6.26 0.38
N VAL A 43 5.18 -7.22 -0.46
CA VAL A 43 5.88 -8.45 -0.06
C VAL A 43 7.33 -8.15 0.34
N SER A 44 7.97 -7.12 -0.22
CA SER A 44 9.35 -6.72 0.09
C SER A 44 9.42 -5.33 0.73
N ALA A 45 10.64 -4.85 1.01
CA ALA A 45 10.90 -3.58 1.69
C ALA A 45 10.36 -2.35 0.92
N PRO A 46 9.93 -1.29 1.61
CA PRO A 46 9.71 0.02 1.01
C PRO A 46 11.02 0.83 0.98
N THR A 47 11.11 1.86 0.13
CA THR A 47 12.15 2.89 0.26
C THR A 47 11.74 3.96 1.28
N ALA A 48 12.70 4.68 1.87
CA ALA A 48 12.40 5.80 2.77
C ALA A 48 11.48 6.83 2.12
N LEU A 49 11.78 7.22 0.88
CA LEU A 49 10.93 8.13 0.12
C LEU A 49 9.52 7.58 -0.15
N ALA A 50 9.36 6.26 -0.34
CA ALA A 50 8.04 5.65 -0.48
C ALA A 50 7.21 5.78 0.81
N ILE A 51 7.85 5.64 1.98
CA ILE A 51 7.20 5.86 3.28
C ILE A 51 6.76 7.32 3.42
N ASP A 52 7.63 8.28 3.08
CA ASP A 52 7.30 9.70 3.16
C ASP A 52 6.16 10.10 2.22
N VAL A 53 6.18 9.60 0.99
CA VAL A 53 5.10 9.82 0.02
C VAL A 53 3.80 9.20 0.53
N ALA A 54 3.83 7.99 1.07
CA ALA A 54 2.64 7.34 1.62
C ALA A 54 2.06 8.13 2.80
N LYS A 55 2.94 8.65 3.68
CA LYS A 55 2.54 9.49 4.82
C LYS A 55 1.83 10.75 4.36
N ARG A 56 2.37 11.45 3.36
CA ARG A 56 1.74 12.68 2.81
C ARG A 56 0.47 12.41 2.03
N ALA A 57 0.42 11.30 1.30
CA ALA A 57 -0.72 10.93 0.46
C ALA A 57 -1.87 10.26 1.22
N GLY A 58 -1.75 10.07 2.54
CA GLY A 58 -2.79 9.38 3.31
C GLY A 58 -2.88 7.88 3.02
N ILE A 59 -1.84 7.24 2.48
CA ILE A 59 -1.85 5.81 2.12
C ILE A 59 -1.36 4.96 3.27
N THR A 60 -2.14 3.94 3.62
CA THR A 60 -1.70 2.87 4.53
C THR A 60 -0.67 1.98 3.81
N LEU A 61 0.61 2.17 4.11
CA LEU A 61 1.70 1.39 3.52
C LEU A 61 2.13 0.28 4.48
N VAL A 62 2.01 -0.95 4.02
CA VAL A 62 2.40 -2.16 4.75
C VAL A 62 3.45 -2.89 3.94
N ALA A 63 4.52 -3.35 4.58
CA ALA A 63 5.60 -4.06 3.91
C ALA A 63 6.01 -5.34 4.65
N PHE A 64 6.88 -6.13 4.02
CA PHE A 64 7.30 -7.46 4.51
C PHE A 64 6.11 -8.41 4.75
N CYS A 65 5.05 -8.27 3.95
CA CYS A 65 3.83 -9.06 4.06
C CYS A 65 4.13 -10.55 3.81
N ARG A 66 3.86 -11.37 4.82
CA ARG A 66 3.97 -12.83 4.80
C ARG A 66 2.76 -13.41 5.54
N ARG A 67 2.62 -14.73 5.52
CA ARG A 67 1.62 -15.42 6.34
C ARG A 67 1.79 -14.98 7.80
N SER A 68 0.73 -14.37 8.35
CA SER A 68 0.66 -13.90 9.74
C SER A 68 1.69 -12.83 10.16
N ARG A 69 2.35 -12.15 9.22
CA ARG A 69 3.31 -11.07 9.52
C ARG A 69 3.22 -9.95 8.51
N ALA A 70 3.16 -8.72 9.00
CA ALA A 70 3.23 -7.51 8.19
C ALA A 70 3.73 -6.34 9.04
N ASN A 71 4.52 -5.45 8.45
CA ASN A 71 5.00 -4.25 9.12
C ASN A 71 4.25 -3.05 8.57
N VAL A 72 3.54 -2.33 9.44
CA VAL A 72 2.80 -1.12 9.05
C VAL A 72 3.72 0.09 9.19
N TYR A 73 3.83 0.88 8.12
CA TYR A 73 4.71 2.06 8.08
C TYR A 73 3.96 3.37 8.22
N THR A 74 2.74 3.44 7.69
CA THR A 74 1.93 4.67 7.67
C THR A 74 0.45 4.34 7.83
N HIS A 75 -0.30 5.26 8.42
CA HIS A 75 -1.77 5.27 8.44
C HIS A 75 -2.40 3.93 8.88
N PRO A 76 -2.03 3.37 10.06
CA PRO A 76 -2.48 2.06 10.52
C PRO A 76 -3.98 1.97 10.83
N GLU A 77 -4.67 3.10 10.99
CA GLU A 77 -6.08 3.21 11.38
C GLU A 77 -7.07 2.49 10.43
N ARG A 78 -6.67 2.20 9.19
CA ARG A 78 -7.48 1.39 8.25
C ARG A 78 -7.39 -0.12 8.46
N LEU A 79 -6.54 -0.59 9.37
CA LEU A 79 -6.27 -2.01 9.58
C LEU A 79 -6.88 -2.48 10.90
N ILE A 80 -7.70 -3.53 10.84
CA ILE A 80 -8.28 -4.20 12.02
C ILE A 80 -7.48 -5.46 12.37
N GLY A 81 -7.37 -5.79 13.66
CA GLY A 81 -6.78 -7.05 14.10
C GLY A 81 -5.26 -7.15 13.98
N ILE A 82 -4.55 -6.05 13.72
CA ILE A 82 -3.09 -6.00 13.89
C ILE A 82 -2.82 -5.85 15.38
N GLY A 83 -2.56 -6.97 16.06
CA GLY A 83 -2.17 -6.96 17.47
C GLY A 83 -0.97 -6.03 17.65
N SER A 84 -1.09 -5.08 18.58
CA SER A 84 0.02 -4.19 18.93
C SER A 84 1.18 -5.05 19.41
N ARG A 85 2.25 -5.08 18.63
CA ARG A 85 3.56 -5.40 19.14
C ARG A 85 4.36 -4.12 19.01
N ALA A 86 4.34 -3.37 20.11
CA ALA A 86 5.47 -2.52 20.47
C ALA A 86 6.74 -3.38 20.55
#